data_AF-A0A7K9FIC3-F1
#
_entry.id   AF-A0A7K9FIC3-F1
#
_cell.length_a   1.000
_cell.length_b   1.000
_cell.length_c   1.000
_cell.angle_alpha   90.00
_cell.angle_beta   90.00
_cell.angle_gamma   90.00
#
_symmetry.space_group_name_H-M   'P 1'
#
loop_
_entity.id
_entity.type
_entity.pdbx_description
1 polymer ?
#
loop_
_entity_poly.entity_id
_entity_poly.type
_entity_poly.pdbx_seq_one_letter_code
_entity_poly.pdbx_strand_id
1 'polypeptide(L)'
;GVWAQLRLVEAGGGLRAPGDSVLLSCRGPGFSIGSYPVYWYRQAPGGDLEWLSYISGSLGTTKYGPAVEGRGTVSRDNSRSEFFLSLGDLQPQDSARYFCGSHRD
;
A
#
# COMPACT_ATOMS: atom_id res chain seq x y z
N GLY A 1 -25.28 -10.13 0.49
CA GLY A 1 -24.82 -8.99 -0.32
C GLY A 1 -23.71 -9.47 -1.23
N VAL A 2 -23.63 -8.96 -2.46
CA VAL A 2 -22.50 -9.24 -3.36
C VAL A 2 -21.37 -8.29 -2.97
N TRP A 3 -20.26 -8.82 -2.46
CA TRP A 3 -19.07 -8.03 -2.17
C TRP A 3 -18.32 -7.80 -3.48
N ALA A 4 -18.22 -6.54 -3.94
CA ALA A 4 -17.37 -6.22 -5.07
C ALA A 4 -15.91 -6.19 -4.58
N GLN A 5 -15.15 -7.26 -4.87
CA GLN A 5 -13.71 -7.26 -4.63
C GLN A 5 -13.05 -6.33 -5.66
N LEU A 6 -12.69 -5.15 -5.19
CA LEU A 6 -11.93 -4.23 -5.97
C LEU A 6 -10.51 -4.75 -6.19
N ARG A 7 -10.16 -5.07 -7.44
CA ARG A 7 -8.77 -5.41 -7.79
C ARG A 7 -8.00 -4.14 -8.12
N LEU A 8 -7.15 -3.73 -7.18
CA LEU A 8 -6.21 -2.64 -7.38
C LEU A 8 -5.02 -3.14 -8.21
N VAL A 9 -4.48 -2.28 -9.08
CA VAL A 9 -3.30 -2.59 -9.90
C VAL A 9 -2.07 -2.03 -9.20
N GLU A 10 -1.10 -2.91 -8.94
CA GLU A 10 0.19 -2.57 -8.32
C GLU A 10 1.28 -2.34 -9.37
N ALA A 11 2.11 -1.33 -9.17
CA ALA A 11 3.30 -1.08 -9.98
C ALA A 11 4.47 -0.53 -9.13
N GLY A 12 5.68 -0.54 -9.70
CA GLY A 12 6.89 0.03 -9.06
C GLY A 12 7.73 -0.95 -8.24
N GLY A 13 7.30 -2.21 -8.12
CA GLY A 13 8.11 -3.29 -7.56
C GLY A 13 9.30 -3.69 -8.45
N GLY A 14 10.26 -4.43 -7.88
CA GLY A 14 11.44 -4.92 -8.61
C GLY A 14 12.54 -5.39 -7.65
N LEU A 15 13.55 -6.07 -8.20
CA LEU A 15 14.75 -6.44 -7.42
C LEU A 15 15.53 -5.17 -7.06
N ARG A 16 15.81 -4.97 -5.78
CA ARG A 16 16.54 -3.81 -5.23
C ARG A 16 17.63 -4.28 -4.28
N ALA A 17 18.68 -3.49 -4.13
CA ALA A 17 19.73 -3.80 -3.16
C ALA A 17 19.23 -3.48 -1.74
N PRO A 18 19.76 -4.16 -0.70
CA PRO A 18 19.57 -3.71 0.67
C PRO A 18 20.02 -2.25 0.86
N GLY A 19 19.26 -1.46 1.60
CA GLY A 19 19.51 -0.03 1.81
C GLY A 19 18.94 0.90 0.72
N ASP A 20 18.48 0.37 -0.42
CA ASP A 20 17.79 1.16 -1.45
C ASP A 20 16.38 1.61 -0.99
N SER A 21 15.72 2.36 -1.86
CA SER A 21 14.32 2.75 -1.72
C SER A 21 13.47 2.18 -2.86
N VAL A 22 12.20 1.89 -2.57
CA VAL A 22 11.18 1.54 -3.57
C VAL A 22 9.97 2.46 -3.43
N LEU A 23 9.37 2.80 -4.57
CA LEU A 23 8.07 3.45 -4.63
C LEU A 23 7.08 2.49 -5.26
N LEU A 24 6.12 2.05 -4.47
CA LEU A 24 4.99 1.24 -4.92
C LEU A 24 3.83 2.17 -5.23
N SER A 25 3.14 1.93 -6.33
CA SER A 25 1.88 2.60 -6.66
C SER A 25 0.73 1.60 -6.75
N CYS A 26 -0.46 2.09 -6.43
CA CYS A 26 -1.69 1.32 -6.40
C CYS A 26 -2.81 2.15 -7.03
N ARG A 27 -3.55 1.59 -7.98
CA ARG A 27 -4.65 2.29 -8.67
C ARG A 27 -5.92 1.44 -8.77
N GLY A 28 -7.06 2.07 -8.51
CA GLY A 28 -8.39 1.50 -8.71
C GLY A 28 -8.88 1.56 -10.16
N PRO A 29 -9.33 0.44 -10.76
CA PRO A 29 -9.91 0.47 -12.10
C PRO A 29 -11.34 1.02 -12.09
N GLY A 30 -11.57 2.18 -12.70
CA GLY A 30 -12.92 2.62 -13.11
C GLY A 30 -13.83 3.23 -12.04
N PHE A 31 -13.31 3.57 -10.85
CA PHE A 31 -14.09 4.26 -9.81
C PHE A 31 -13.16 5.14 -8.97
N SER A 32 -13.68 6.28 -8.51
CA SER A 32 -12.96 7.14 -7.56
C SER A 32 -13.00 6.52 -6.18
N ILE A 33 -11.83 6.33 -5.58
CA ILE A 33 -11.68 5.91 -4.18
C ILE A 33 -12.03 7.05 -3.22
N GLY A 34 -12.17 8.29 -3.70
CA GLY A 34 -12.74 9.40 -2.95
C GLY A 34 -12.25 9.49 -1.50
N SER A 35 -13.17 9.38 -0.55
CA SER A 35 -12.92 9.37 0.90
C SER A 35 -12.77 7.97 1.53
N TYR A 36 -12.62 6.92 0.74
CA TYR A 36 -12.34 5.60 1.30
C TYR A 36 -10.91 5.52 1.84
N PRO A 37 -10.72 4.82 2.97
CA PRO A 37 -9.39 4.51 3.44
C PRO A 37 -8.68 3.52 2.52
N VAL A 38 -7.37 3.63 2.47
CA VAL A 38 -6.51 2.67 1.76
C VAL A 38 -5.52 2.07 2.74
N TYR A 39 -5.33 0.77 2.58
CA TYR A 39 -4.45 -0.06 3.39
C TYR A 39 -3.38 -0.67 2.49
N TRP A 40 -2.17 -0.77 3.02
CA TRP A 40 -1.08 -1.55 2.42
C TRP A 40 -0.79 -2.77 3.27
N TYR A 41 -0.50 -3.86 2.59
CA TYR A 41 -0.11 -5.13 3.16
C TYR A 41 1.09 -5.70 2.41
N ARG A 42 1.78 -6.66 3.02
CA ARG A 42 2.72 -7.52 2.31
C ARG A 42 2.54 -8.97 2.72
N GLN A 43 3.00 -9.87 1.86
CA GLN A 43 3.06 -11.30 2.13
C GLN A 43 4.41 -11.85 1.67
N ALA A 44 5.20 -12.33 2.61
CA ALA A 44 6.43 -13.06 2.31
C ALA A 44 6.11 -14.41 1.65
N PRO A 45 7.04 -15.01 0.87
CA PRO A 45 6.83 -16.35 0.32
C PRO A 45 6.51 -17.37 1.41
N GLY A 46 5.29 -17.94 1.37
CA GLY A 46 4.81 -18.91 2.36
C GLY A 46 4.38 -18.31 3.71
N GLY A 47 4.35 -16.99 3.85
CA GLY A 47 3.95 -16.29 5.07
C GLY A 47 2.50 -15.80 5.07
N ASP A 48 2.09 -15.29 6.23
CA ASP A 48 0.80 -14.61 6.41
C ASP A 48 0.80 -13.20 5.84
N LEU A 49 -0.39 -12.64 5.64
CA LEU A 49 -0.58 -11.27 5.22
C LEU A 49 -0.30 -10.32 6.39
N GLU A 50 0.74 -9.49 6.27
CA GLU A 50 1.13 -8.49 7.26
C GLU A 50 0.62 -7.10 6.86
N TRP A 51 -0.03 -6.40 7.79
CA TRP A 51 -0.45 -5.01 7.58
C TRP A 51 0.73 -4.04 7.72
N LEU A 52 0.87 -3.11 6.78
CA LEU A 52 1.99 -2.17 6.72
C LEU A 52 1.58 -0.73 7.02
N SER A 53 0.48 -0.25 6.46
CA SER A 53 0.07 1.13 6.67
C SER A 53 -1.38 1.37 6.30
N TYR A 54 -1.88 2.52 6.73
CA TYR A 54 -3.21 3.01 6.49
C TYR A 54 -3.15 4.51 6.17
N ILE A 55 -3.90 4.94 5.18
CA ILE A 55 -4.16 6.36 4.91
C ILE A 55 -5.66 6.60 4.79
N SER A 56 -6.17 7.52 5.61
CA SER A 56 -7.58 7.90 5.59
C SER A 56 -7.96 8.64 4.30
N GLY A 57 -9.25 8.61 3.98
CA GLY A 57 -9.85 9.33 2.85
C GLY A 57 -9.89 10.84 2.97
N SER A 58 -10.34 11.31 4.12
CA SER A 58 -10.85 12.67 4.31
C SER A 58 -10.17 13.41 5.47
N LEU A 59 -9.61 12.69 6.43
CA LEU A 59 -9.10 13.25 7.70
C LEU A 59 -7.57 13.38 7.75
N GLY A 60 -6.87 13.06 6.65
CA GLY A 60 -5.41 13.15 6.55
C GLY A 60 -4.64 12.27 7.55
N THR A 61 -5.33 11.39 8.27
CA THR A 61 -4.72 10.50 9.26
C THR A 61 -4.01 9.37 8.55
N THR A 62 -2.77 9.14 8.97
CA THR A 62 -1.91 8.07 8.49
C THR A 62 -1.43 7.24 9.68
N LYS A 63 -1.38 5.92 9.52
CA LYS A 63 -0.78 5.00 10.49
C LYS A 63 0.18 4.06 9.80
N TYR A 64 1.24 3.70 10.50
CA TYR A 64 2.24 2.75 10.05
C TYR A 64 2.27 1.54 10.97
N GLY A 65 2.56 0.38 10.39
CA GLY A 65 2.83 -0.84 11.11
C GLY A 65 4.30 -0.90 11.53
N PRO A 66 4.62 -1.69 12.57
CA PRO A 66 5.98 -1.78 13.11
C PRO A 66 7.04 -2.10 12.06
N ALA A 67 6.69 -2.88 11.04
CA ALA A 67 7.60 -3.25 9.96
C ALA A 67 8.13 -2.06 9.15
N VAL A 68 7.36 -0.98 9.01
CA VAL A 68 7.70 0.16 8.14
C VAL A 68 7.74 1.50 8.88
N GLU A 69 7.52 1.48 10.20
CA GLU A 69 7.64 2.65 11.06
C GLU A 69 9.02 3.31 10.89
N GLY A 70 9.05 4.62 10.66
CA GLY A 70 10.29 5.38 10.45
C GLY A 70 11.00 5.17 9.10
N ARG A 71 10.58 4.20 8.28
CA ARG A 71 11.15 3.91 6.94
C ARG A 71 10.17 4.15 5.79
N GLY A 72 8.88 4.09 6.08
CA GLY A 72 7.79 4.18 5.13
C GLY A 72 7.13 5.56 5.08
N THR A 73 6.72 5.98 3.89
CA THR A 73 5.88 7.15 3.65
C THR A 73 4.72 6.75 2.74
N VAL A 74 3.48 6.97 3.18
CA VAL A 74 2.31 6.81 2.31
C VAL A 74 1.72 8.14 1.87
N SER A 75 1.26 8.16 0.63
CA SER A 75 0.56 9.31 0.05
C SER A 75 -0.52 8.86 -0.93
N ARG A 76 -1.36 9.80 -1.34
CA ARG A 76 -2.47 9.53 -2.26
C ARG A 76 -2.76 10.73 -3.15
N ASP A 77 -3.15 10.46 -4.38
CA ASP A 77 -3.71 11.41 -5.33
C ASP A 77 -5.16 10.98 -5.64
N ASN A 78 -6.11 11.69 -5.02
CA ASN A 78 -7.54 11.42 -5.21
C ASN A 78 -8.03 11.75 -6.62
N SER A 79 -7.41 12.71 -7.31
CA SER A 79 -7.80 13.07 -8.67
C SER A 79 -7.48 11.96 -9.67
N ARG A 80 -6.42 11.20 -9.38
CA ARG A 80 -5.95 10.06 -10.18
C ARG A 80 -6.32 8.69 -9.61
N SER A 81 -6.97 8.66 -8.44
CA SER A 81 -7.28 7.44 -7.69
C SER A 81 -6.06 6.54 -7.52
N GLU A 82 -4.93 7.16 -7.18
CA GLU A 82 -3.62 6.52 -7.08
C GLU A 82 -3.05 6.69 -5.66
N PHE A 83 -2.46 5.63 -5.13
CA PHE A 83 -1.91 5.56 -3.77
C PHE A 83 -0.48 5.10 -3.85
N PHE A 84 0.34 5.61 -2.97
CA PHE A 84 1.76 5.34 -2.99
C PHE A 84 2.25 4.89 -1.63
N LEU A 85 3.17 3.93 -1.65
CA LEU A 85 4.00 3.55 -0.50
C LEU A 85 5.46 3.69 -0.94
N SER A 86 6.13 4.69 -0.41
CA SER A 86 7.59 4.79 -0.48
C SER A 86 8.17 4.06 0.73
N LEU A 87 9.09 3.14 0.50
CA LEU A 87 9.81 2.44 1.57
C LEU A 87 11.31 2.60 1.31
N GLY A 88 12.01 3.23 2.25
CA GLY A 88 13.47 3.37 2.23
C GLY A 88 14.16 2.38 3.16
N ASP A 89 15.49 2.36 3.09
CA ASP A 89 16.34 1.45 3.88
C ASP A 89 15.83 0.01 3.78
N LEU A 90 15.74 -0.51 2.54
CA LEU A 90 15.18 -1.83 2.29
C LEU A 90 15.99 -2.92 2.99
N GLN A 91 15.27 -3.78 3.70
CA GLN A 91 15.82 -4.90 4.45
C GLN A 91 15.42 -6.22 3.78
N PRO A 92 16.13 -7.34 4.03
CA PRO A 92 15.80 -8.64 3.42
C PRO A 92 14.34 -9.08 3.66
N GLN A 93 13.78 -8.75 4.82
CA GLN A 93 12.37 -9.00 5.17
C GLN A 93 11.35 -8.22 4.31
N ASP A 94 11.79 -7.19 3.58
CA ASP A 94 10.94 -6.43 2.66
C ASP A 94 10.76 -7.16 1.30
N SER A 95 11.45 -8.28 1.08
CA SER A 95 11.24 -9.13 -0.09
C SER A 95 9.91 -9.91 0.02
N ALA A 96 8.85 -9.29 -0.47
CA ALA A 96 7.49 -9.79 -0.36
C ALA A 96 6.63 -9.37 -1.56
N ARG A 97 5.47 -10.01 -1.69
CA ARG A 97 4.41 -9.47 -2.53
C ARG A 97 3.67 -8.40 -1.77
N TYR A 98 3.51 -7.22 -2.37
CA TYR A 98 2.82 -6.10 -1.76
C TYR A 98 1.40 -6.02 -2.29
N PHE A 99 0.47 -5.69 -1.40
CA PHE A 99 -0.94 -5.54 -1.73
C PHE A 99 -1.46 -4.21 -1.22
N CYS A 100 -2.38 -3.64 -1.97
CA CYS A 100 -3.19 -2.54 -1.49
C CYS A 100 -4.68 -2.93 -1.48
N GLY A 101 -5.46 -2.26 -0.62
CA GLY A 101 -6.89 -2.50 -0.47
C GLY A 101 -7.63 -1.25 0.00
N SER A 102 -8.87 -1.07 -0.45
CA SER A 102 -9.80 -0.09 0.11
C SER A 102 -11.08 -0.81 0.53
N HIS A 103 -11.59 -0.52 1.72
CA HIS A 103 -12.90 -1.03 2.14
C HIS A 103 -13.99 -0.02 1.78
N ARG A 104 -15.05 -0.48 1.12
CA ARG A 104 -16.33 0.24 1.09
C ARG A 104 -17.17 -0.36 2.21
N ASP A 105 -17.48 0.43 3.21
CA ASP A 105 -18.56 0.08 4.15
C ASP A 105 -19.91 0.06 3.40
#